data_AF-A0A9Q8CMD7-F1
#
_entry.id   AF-A0A9Q8CMD7-F1
#
_cell.length_a   1.000
_cell.length_b   1.000
_cell.length_c   1.000
_cell.angle_alpha   90.00
_cell.angle_beta   90.00
_cell.angle_gamma   90.00
#
_symmetry.space_group_name_H-M   'P 1'
#
loop_
_entity.id
_entity.type
_entity.pdbx_description
1 polymer ?
#
loop_
_entity_poly.entity_id
_entity_poly.type
_entity_poly.pdbx_seq_one_letter_code
_entity_poly.pdbx_strand_id
1 'polypeptide(L)'
;MRYSLIHAPASPSAPNHMILPVIVYSDVTENPADLFKRNNWHQVWENGVFDYHHFHPNAHEVLGVKSGEAELLIGGENGQTLTVSKGNVLLLPAGYGHKRLSQSADFKIVGAYPAEDKVDTETGYADIKEVNSAINHVALPETDPVEGATGPVFKEWHNIYHCNTAHQ
;
A
#
# COMPACT_ATOMS: atom_id res chain seq x y z
N MET A 1 -11.53 -12.07 5.98
CA MET A 1 -11.83 -11.18 4.83
C MET A 1 -11.46 -11.85 3.50
N ARG A 2 -12.01 -11.44 2.35
CA ARG A 2 -11.49 -11.84 1.02
C ARG A 2 -10.37 -10.87 0.61
N TYR A 3 -9.23 -11.40 0.17
CA TYR A 3 -8.13 -10.59 -0.35
C TYR A 3 -7.47 -11.25 -1.58
N SER A 4 -6.74 -10.45 -2.34
CA SER A 4 -5.81 -10.89 -3.39
C SER A 4 -4.45 -10.21 -3.22
N LEU A 5 -3.44 -10.73 -3.93
CA LEU A 5 -2.07 -10.23 -3.88
C LEU A 5 -1.65 -9.71 -5.25
N ILE A 6 -0.93 -8.59 -5.25
CA ILE A 6 -0.30 -8.01 -6.44
C ILE A 6 1.20 -7.94 -6.19
N HIS A 7 1.96 -8.61 -7.07
CA HIS A 7 3.40 -8.42 -7.19
C HIS A 7 3.69 -7.62 -8.46
N ALA A 8 4.70 -6.77 -8.39
CA ALA A 8 5.22 -6.07 -9.56
C ALA A 8 6.76 -6.05 -9.52
N PRO A 9 7.44 -6.26 -10.65
CA PRO A 9 8.88 -6.07 -10.72
C PRO A 9 9.22 -4.58 -10.65
N ALA A 10 10.48 -4.25 -10.39
CA ALA A 10 10.94 -2.86 -10.47
C ALA A 10 10.63 -2.24 -11.84
N SER A 11 10.37 -0.94 -11.85
CA SER A 11 10.17 -0.12 -13.04
C SER A 11 10.91 1.22 -12.90
N PRO A 12 11.11 1.98 -13.99
CA PRO A 12 11.82 3.26 -13.91
C PRO A 12 11.27 4.24 -12.87
N SER A 13 9.94 4.27 -12.67
CA SER A 13 9.30 5.16 -11.70
C SER A 13 9.20 4.59 -10.28
N ALA A 14 9.37 3.29 -10.08
CA ALA A 14 9.19 2.68 -8.77
C ALA A 14 9.98 1.37 -8.59
N PRO A 15 10.73 1.24 -7.48
CA PRO A 15 11.53 0.04 -7.24
C PRO A 15 10.66 -1.18 -6.95
N ASN A 16 9.47 -0.97 -6.36
CA ASN A 16 8.56 -2.00 -5.83
C ASN A 16 9.23 -2.93 -4.81
N HIS A 17 8.59 -3.16 -3.66
CA HIS A 17 9.20 -4.02 -2.65
C HIS A 17 9.39 -5.44 -3.22
N MET A 18 10.63 -5.95 -3.22
CA MET A 18 10.98 -7.20 -3.91
C MET A 18 10.24 -8.44 -3.38
N ILE A 19 9.96 -8.43 -2.07
CA ILE A 19 9.38 -9.57 -1.36
C ILE A 19 7.89 -9.35 -1.06
N LEU A 20 7.55 -8.24 -0.40
CA LEU A 20 6.20 -7.95 0.04
C LEU A 20 5.27 -7.65 -1.14
N PRO A 21 4.10 -8.33 -1.26
CA PRO A 21 3.06 -7.95 -2.21
C PRO A 21 2.22 -6.79 -1.71
N VAL A 22 1.56 -6.09 -2.64
CA VAL A 22 0.36 -5.30 -2.30
C VAL A 22 -0.77 -6.26 -1.94
N ILE A 23 -1.46 -5.99 -0.83
CA ILE A 23 -2.64 -6.75 -0.40
C ILE A 23 -3.89 -5.95 -0.76
N VAL A 24 -4.80 -6.55 -1.52
CA VAL A 24 -6.06 -5.92 -1.92
C VAL A 24 -7.22 -6.61 -1.22
N TYR A 25 -7.85 -5.91 -0.29
CA TYR A 25 -9.06 -6.35 0.41
C TYR A 25 -10.29 -6.00 -0.41
N SER A 26 -11.28 -6.90 -0.39
CA SER A 26 -12.58 -6.68 -1.01
C SER A 26 -13.69 -6.76 0.04
N ASP A 27 -14.83 -6.16 -0.28
CA ASP A 27 -16.05 -6.23 0.54
C ASP A 27 -15.92 -5.60 1.95
N VAL A 28 -15.03 -4.61 2.11
CA VAL A 28 -14.93 -3.81 3.35
C VAL A 28 -16.12 -2.87 3.44
N THR A 29 -16.91 -2.99 4.50
CA THR A 29 -18.16 -2.23 4.66
C THR A 29 -18.02 -0.99 5.54
N GLU A 30 -17.03 -0.98 6.42
CA GLU A 30 -16.77 0.11 7.36
C GLU A 30 -16.16 1.34 6.65
N ASN A 31 -16.34 2.53 7.22
CA ASN A 31 -15.71 3.74 6.69
C ASN A 31 -14.17 3.61 6.84
N PRO A 32 -13.38 3.75 5.75
CA PRO A 32 -11.93 3.59 5.83
C PRO A 32 -11.24 4.48 6.87
N ALA A 33 -11.68 5.73 7.06
CA ALA A 33 -11.05 6.64 8.00
C ALA A 33 -11.22 6.19 9.46
N ASP A 34 -12.40 5.67 9.81
CA ASP A 34 -12.67 5.17 11.16
C ASP A 34 -11.99 3.81 11.38
N LEU A 35 -12.03 2.96 10.35
CA LEU A 35 -11.38 1.65 10.32
C LEU A 35 -9.87 1.75 10.57
N PHE A 36 -9.19 2.61 9.81
CA PHE A 36 -7.74 2.79 9.93
C PHE A 36 -7.36 3.33 11.31
N LYS A 37 -8.05 4.37 11.80
CA LYS A 37 -7.80 4.89 13.16
C LYS A 37 -7.99 3.84 14.24
N ARG A 38 -9.06 3.04 14.16
CA ARG A 38 -9.36 1.98 15.12
C ARG A 38 -8.28 0.89 15.15
N ASN A 39 -7.62 0.67 14.02
CA ASN A 39 -6.55 -0.32 13.88
C ASN A 39 -5.15 0.29 14.03
N ASN A 40 -5.01 1.48 14.65
CA ASN A 40 -3.72 2.18 14.86
C ASN A 40 -2.99 2.54 13.56
N TRP A 41 -3.74 3.01 12.56
CA TRP A 41 -3.17 3.66 11.39
C TRP A 41 -3.39 5.16 11.50
N HIS A 42 -2.32 5.90 11.28
CA HIS A 42 -2.13 7.29 11.64
C HIS A 42 -2.16 8.20 10.41
N GLN A 43 -2.08 9.51 10.66
CA GLN A 43 -2.01 10.56 9.63
C GLN A 43 -3.13 10.44 8.58
N VAL A 44 -4.33 10.07 9.02
CA VAL A 44 -5.46 9.78 8.12
C VAL A 44 -5.86 11.01 7.33
N TRP A 45 -5.87 10.86 6.01
CA TRP A 45 -6.23 11.91 5.06
C TRP A 45 -7.31 11.43 4.08
N GLU A 46 -8.05 12.37 3.46
CA GLU A 46 -9.06 12.07 2.45
C GLU A 46 -8.85 12.97 1.23
N ASN A 47 -8.57 12.37 0.07
CA ASN A 47 -8.38 13.08 -1.20
C ASN A 47 -8.57 12.11 -2.39
N GLY A 48 -7.70 12.21 -3.41
CA GLY A 48 -7.54 11.24 -4.49
C GLY A 48 -6.11 10.72 -4.56
N VAL A 49 -5.83 9.93 -5.61
CA VAL A 49 -4.48 9.44 -5.94
C VAL A 49 -3.92 10.32 -7.06
N PHE A 50 -2.61 10.64 -7.00
CA PHE A 50 -1.96 11.41 -8.07
C PHE A 50 -2.07 10.71 -9.43
N ASP A 51 -2.14 11.48 -10.51
CA ASP A 51 -2.17 10.98 -11.90
C ASP A 51 -0.78 10.72 -12.50
N TYR A 52 0.28 10.91 -11.71
CA TYR A 52 1.65 10.54 -12.03
C TYR A 52 2.13 9.42 -11.11
N HIS A 53 3.10 8.63 -11.59
CA HIS A 53 3.72 7.59 -10.77
C HIS A 53 4.45 8.20 -9.58
N HIS A 54 4.14 7.68 -8.41
CA HIS A 54 4.84 8.01 -7.18
C HIS A 54 4.92 6.79 -6.28
N PHE A 55 5.85 6.82 -5.33
CA PHE A 55 5.99 5.82 -4.27
C PHE A 55 6.51 6.46 -2.98
N HIS A 56 6.41 5.71 -1.89
CA HIS A 56 6.91 6.10 -0.57
C HIS A 56 8.09 5.21 -0.17
N PRO A 57 9.34 5.71 -0.19
CA PRO A 57 10.51 4.88 0.14
C PRO A 57 10.59 4.52 1.62
N ASN A 58 9.97 5.32 2.49
CA ASN A 58 10.14 5.26 3.93
C ASN A 58 8.87 4.87 4.72
N ALA A 59 7.76 4.53 4.04
CA ALA A 59 6.51 4.18 4.71
C ALA A 59 5.69 3.16 3.91
N HIS A 60 5.05 2.23 4.62
CA HIS A 60 3.92 1.46 4.09
C HIS A 60 2.68 2.35 4.09
N GLU A 61 1.81 2.18 3.09
CA GLU A 61 0.59 2.97 2.95
C GLU A 61 -0.63 2.08 2.82
N VAL A 62 -1.73 2.47 3.47
CA VAL A 62 -3.03 1.89 3.19
C VAL A 62 -3.92 2.91 2.50
N LEU A 63 -4.65 2.48 1.47
CA LEU A 63 -5.60 3.28 0.71
C LEU A 63 -6.97 2.59 0.71
N GLY A 64 -8.01 3.25 1.24
CA GLY A 64 -9.37 2.73 1.28
C GLY A 64 -10.33 3.58 0.46
N VAL A 65 -11.06 2.96 -0.47
CA VAL A 65 -12.04 3.68 -1.31
C VAL A 65 -13.30 3.99 -0.51
N LYS A 66 -13.57 5.27 -0.32
CA LYS A 66 -14.72 5.78 0.44
C LYS A 66 -15.98 5.92 -0.42
N SER A 67 -15.83 6.39 -1.66
CA SER A 67 -16.92 6.55 -2.63
C SER A 67 -16.38 6.53 -4.06
N GLY A 68 -17.29 6.34 -5.03
CA GLY A 68 -16.97 6.27 -6.45
C GLY A 68 -16.12 5.06 -6.85
N GLU A 69 -15.48 5.20 -8.01
CA GLU A 69 -14.60 4.20 -8.60
C GLU A 69 -13.41 4.87 -9.31
N ALA A 70 -12.32 4.12 -9.45
CA ALA A 70 -11.12 4.55 -10.17
C ALA A 70 -10.40 3.37 -10.81
N GLU A 71 -9.62 3.65 -11.85
CA GLU A 71 -8.58 2.74 -12.34
C GLU A 71 -7.23 3.23 -11.85
N LEU A 72 -6.52 2.39 -11.10
CA LEU A 72 -5.19 2.66 -10.59
C LEU A 72 -4.18 1.75 -11.30
N LEU A 73 -3.02 2.28 -11.67
CA LEU A 73 -1.89 1.46 -12.13
C LEU A 73 -0.98 1.20 -10.93
N ILE A 74 -0.92 -0.05 -10.46
CA ILE A 74 -0.17 -0.48 -9.28
C ILE A 74 1.09 -1.24 -9.72
N GLY A 75 2.25 -0.81 -9.26
CA GLY A 75 3.56 -1.38 -9.59
C GLY A 75 4.38 -0.59 -10.62
N GLY A 76 4.08 0.69 -10.85
CA GLY A 76 4.79 1.49 -11.86
C GLY A 76 4.48 1.06 -13.31
N GLU A 77 5.35 1.38 -14.26
CA GLU A 77 5.16 1.08 -15.70
C GLU A 77 5.05 -0.42 -16.01
N ASN A 78 5.68 -1.26 -15.19
CA ASN A 78 5.62 -2.72 -15.31
C ASN A 78 4.53 -3.34 -14.43
N GLY A 79 3.68 -2.49 -13.85
CA GLY A 79 2.59 -2.88 -12.96
C GLY A 79 1.35 -3.37 -13.70
N GLN A 80 0.23 -3.41 -12.98
CA GLN A 80 -1.06 -3.79 -13.51
C GLN A 80 -2.15 -2.77 -13.17
N THR A 81 -3.11 -2.62 -14.08
CA THR A 81 -4.30 -1.81 -13.84
C THR A 81 -5.26 -2.55 -12.91
N LEU A 82 -5.70 -1.87 -11.86
CA LEU A 82 -6.68 -2.34 -10.90
C LEU A 82 -7.86 -1.36 -10.88
N THR A 83 -9.06 -1.85 -11.20
CA THR A 83 -10.29 -1.11 -10.95
C THR A 83 -10.66 -1.25 -9.48
N VAL A 84 -10.87 -0.12 -8.82
CA VAL A 84 -11.23 -0.05 -7.40
C VAL A 84 -12.53 0.71 -7.24
N SER A 85 -13.33 0.31 -6.27
CA SER A 85 -14.59 0.96 -5.90
C SER A 85 -14.79 0.88 -4.39
N LYS A 86 -15.84 1.52 -3.88
CA LYS A 86 -16.18 1.51 -2.46
C LYS A 86 -16.14 0.07 -1.90
N GLY A 87 -15.38 -0.09 -0.82
CA GLY A 87 -15.15 -1.38 -0.16
C GLY A 87 -13.90 -2.13 -0.61
N ASN A 88 -13.14 -1.57 -1.55
CA ASN A 88 -11.75 -1.96 -1.76
C ASN A 88 -10.81 -1.19 -0.83
N VAL A 89 -9.86 -1.92 -0.26
CA VAL A 89 -8.72 -1.36 0.48
C VAL A 89 -7.44 -1.97 -0.08
N LEU A 90 -6.42 -1.16 -0.30
CA LEU A 90 -5.11 -1.57 -0.80
C LEU A 90 -4.10 -1.28 0.30
N LEU A 91 -3.31 -2.27 0.68
CA LEU A 91 -2.16 -2.11 1.56
C LEU A 91 -0.90 -2.25 0.71
N LEU A 92 -0.16 -1.15 0.58
CA LEU A 92 1.02 -1.01 -0.26
C LEU A 92 2.29 -1.07 0.59
N PRO A 93 3.23 -1.98 0.29
CA PRO A 93 4.57 -1.93 0.85
C PRO A 93 5.30 -0.65 0.43
N ALA A 94 6.32 -0.27 1.20
CA ALA A 94 7.19 0.84 0.84
C ALA A 94 7.83 0.57 -0.53
N GLY A 95 7.96 1.61 -1.36
CA GLY A 95 8.50 1.48 -2.71
C GLY A 95 7.50 1.07 -3.80
N TYR A 96 6.26 0.70 -3.48
CA TYR A 96 5.27 0.38 -4.52
C TYR A 96 4.78 1.61 -5.25
N GLY A 97 5.10 1.66 -6.56
CA GLY A 97 4.66 2.71 -7.44
C GLY A 97 3.17 2.64 -7.69
N HIS A 98 2.48 3.76 -7.62
CA HIS A 98 1.07 3.80 -8.01
C HIS A 98 0.68 5.14 -8.64
N LYS A 99 -0.35 5.11 -9.48
CA LYS A 99 -1.00 6.32 -10.02
C LYS A 99 -2.44 6.06 -10.40
N ARG A 100 -3.23 7.12 -10.47
CA ARG A 100 -4.58 7.11 -11.03
C ARG A 100 -4.55 7.26 -12.55
N LEU A 101 -5.26 6.38 -13.26
CA LEU A 101 -5.51 6.46 -14.70
C LEU A 101 -6.82 7.18 -15.01
N SER A 102 -7.88 6.83 -14.29
CA SER A 102 -9.22 7.38 -14.44
C SER A 102 -9.95 7.37 -13.08
N GLN A 103 -11.00 8.19 -12.95
CA GLN A 103 -11.87 8.17 -11.77
C GLN A 103 -13.28 8.67 -12.12
N SER A 104 -14.27 8.24 -11.34
CA SER A 104 -15.60 8.85 -11.31
C SER A 104 -15.56 10.23 -10.66
N ALA A 105 -16.61 11.03 -10.89
CA ALA A 105 -16.72 12.38 -10.36
C ALA A 105 -16.83 12.42 -8.82
N ASP A 106 -17.34 11.36 -8.21
CA ASP A 106 -17.54 11.20 -6.77
C ASP A 106 -16.44 10.36 -6.09
N PHE A 107 -15.37 10.02 -6.81
CA PHE A 107 -14.27 9.23 -6.28
C PHE A 107 -13.59 9.92 -5.10
N LYS A 108 -13.51 9.21 -3.97
CA LYS A 108 -12.78 9.64 -2.79
C LYS A 108 -12.04 8.46 -2.19
N ILE A 109 -10.77 8.68 -1.86
CA ILE A 109 -9.92 7.69 -1.20
C ILE A 109 -9.42 8.26 0.12
N VAL A 110 -9.28 7.38 1.10
CA VAL A 110 -8.67 7.67 2.39
C VAL A 110 -7.32 6.98 2.43
N GLY A 111 -6.28 7.70 2.81
CA GLY A 111 -4.98 7.10 3.08
C GLY A 111 -4.57 7.22 4.54
N ALA A 112 -3.70 6.30 4.96
CA ALA A 112 -3.11 6.28 6.30
C ALA A 112 -1.78 5.51 6.30
N TYR A 113 -0.99 5.68 7.37
CA TYR A 113 0.33 5.06 7.53
C TYR A 113 0.44 4.37 8.90
N PRO A 114 1.28 3.34 9.06
CA PRO A 114 1.37 2.60 10.33
C PRO A 114 2.12 3.37 11.43
N ALA A 115 2.75 4.51 11.10
CA ALA A 115 3.50 5.35 12.02
C ALA A 115 3.18 6.84 11.80
N GLU A 116 3.60 7.68 12.76
CA GLU A 116 3.40 9.14 12.72
C GLU A 116 4.59 9.90 12.08
N ASP A 117 5.61 9.17 11.60
CA ASP A 117 6.76 9.76 10.94
C ASP A 117 6.41 10.46 9.63
N LYS A 118 7.24 11.42 9.24
CA LYS A 118 7.10 12.09 7.95
C LYS A 118 7.22 11.08 6.81
N VAL A 119 6.24 11.10 5.92
CA VAL A 119 6.23 10.28 4.70
C VAL A 119 6.85 11.06 3.54
N ASP A 120 7.82 10.44 2.86
CA ASP A 120 8.45 10.99 1.67
C ASP A 120 7.74 10.47 0.41
N THR A 121 7.69 11.31 -0.63
CA THR A 121 7.07 10.97 -1.92
C THR A 121 8.08 11.17 -3.03
N GLU A 122 8.38 10.10 -3.75
CA GLU A 122 9.32 10.08 -4.87
C GLU A 122 8.61 9.73 -6.17
N THR A 123 9.11 10.24 -7.30
CA THR A 123 8.56 9.97 -8.65
C THR A 123 9.50 9.13 -9.52
N GLY A 124 10.61 8.70 -8.94
CA GLY A 124 11.64 7.86 -9.56
C GLY A 124 12.84 7.72 -8.61
N TYR A 125 13.87 7.00 -9.05
CA TYR A 125 15.10 6.82 -8.29
C TYR A 125 16.32 6.83 -9.24
N ALA A 126 17.46 7.32 -8.74
CA ALA A 126 18.71 7.32 -9.50
C ALA A 126 19.49 6.00 -9.33
N ASP A 127 19.53 5.46 -8.11
CA ASP A 127 20.16 4.18 -7.79
C ASP A 127 19.16 3.28 -7.06
N ILE A 128 18.88 2.13 -7.67
CA ILE A 128 17.95 1.14 -7.11
C ILE A 128 18.45 0.56 -5.79
N LYS A 129 19.78 0.49 -5.58
CA LYS A 129 20.37 -0.06 -4.36
C LYS A 129 20.16 0.88 -3.18
N GLU A 130 20.31 2.18 -3.39
CA GLU A 130 20.11 3.20 -2.36
C GLU A 130 18.65 3.23 -1.92
N VAL A 131 17.71 3.32 -2.86
CA VAL A 131 16.28 3.36 -2.53
C VAL A 131 15.81 2.05 -1.89
N ASN A 132 16.30 0.89 -2.35
CA ASN A 132 15.98 -0.39 -1.72
C ASN A 132 16.58 -0.51 -0.32
N SER A 133 17.71 0.14 -0.04
CA SER A 133 18.23 0.22 1.33
C SER A 133 17.20 0.90 2.23
N ALA A 134 16.68 2.08 1.85
CA ALA A 134 15.65 2.79 2.63
C ALA A 134 14.39 1.94 2.81
N ILE A 135 13.87 1.35 1.73
CA ILE A 135 12.66 0.51 1.74
C ILE A 135 12.79 -0.68 2.69
N ASN A 136 13.93 -1.36 2.70
CA ASN A 136 14.14 -2.54 3.54
C ASN A 136 14.32 -2.21 5.03
N HIS A 137 14.53 -0.94 5.40
CA HIS A 137 14.56 -0.49 6.80
C HIS A 137 13.18 -0.07 7.33
N VAL A 138 12.15 -0.03 6.48
CA VAL A 138 10.78 0.26 6.90
C VAL A 138 10.27 -0.92 7.74
N ALA A 139 9.87 -0.64 8.97
CA ALA A 139 9.34 -1.65 9.87
C ALA A 139 7.98 -2.16 9.37
N LEU A 140 7.75 -3.46 9.50
CA LEU A 140 6.45 -4.04 9.24
C LEU A 140 5.40 -3.47 10.22
N PRO A 141 4.15 -3.27 9.78
CA PRO A 141 3.10 -2.75 10.65
C PRO A 141 2.75 -3.77 11.74
N GLU A 142 2.49 -3.27 12.96
CA GLU A 142 2.08 -4.11 14.11
C GLU A 142 0.65 -4.64 13.99
N THR A 143 -0.19 -3.97 13.21
CA THR A 143 -1.60 -4.29 13.01
C THR A 143 -1.97 -4.28 11.52
N ASP A 144 -2.92 -5.15 11.17
CA ASP A 144 -3.59 -5.12 9.88
C ASP A 144 -4.54 -3.90 9.81
N PRO A 145 -4.52 -3.10 8.73
CA PRO A 145 -5.37 -1.92 8.63
C PRO A 145 -6.86 -2.24 8.58
N VAL A 146 -7.25 -3.47 8.24
CA VAL A 146 -8.65 -3.89 8.12
C VAL A 146 -9.06 -4.80 9.28
N GLU A 147 -8.30 -5.87 9.51
CA GLU A 147 -8.67 -6.90 10.48
C GLU A 147 -7.95 -6.75 11.86
N GLY A 148 -7.14 -5.69 12.05
CA GLY A 148 -6.50 -5.33 13.32
C GLY A 148 -5.43 -6.35 13.75
N ALA A 149 -5.61 -6.99 14.91
CA ALA A 149 -4.65 -7.97 15.45
C ALA A 149 -4.67 -9.32 14.70
N THR A 150 -5.58 -9.48 13.76
CA THR A 150 -5.66 -10.63 12.86
C THR A 150 -5.70 -10.08 11.45
N GLY A 151 -5.12 -10.76 10.45
CA GLY A 151 -5.22 -10.27 9.08
C GLY A 151 -4.17 -10.82 8.14
N PRO A 152 -4.35 -10.61 6.83
CA PRO A 152 -3.41 -11.06 5.81
C PRO A 152 -2.00 -10.50 6.00
N VAL A 153 -1.81 -9.31 6.58
CA VAL A 153 -0.47 -8.75 6.77
C VAL A 153 0.46 -9.69 7.56
N PHE A 154 -0.06 -10.41 8.56
CA PHE A 154 0.75 -11.35 9.34
C PHE A 154 1.14 -12.58 8.52
N LYS A 155 0.24 -13.06 7.66
CA LYS A 155 0.48 -14.23 6.81
C LYS A 155 1.38 -13.91 5.62
N GLU A 156 1.15 -12.77 4.98
CA GLU A 156 1.72 -12.43 3.69
C GLU A 156 2.96 -11.53 3.81
N TRP A 157 3.14 -10.82 4.92
CA TRP A 157 4.32 -9.98 5.15
C TRP A 157 5.19 -10.54 6.27
N HIS A 158 4.66 -10.69 7.50
CA HIS A 158 5.46 -11.11 8.66
C HIS A 158 6.05 -12.52 8.51
N ASN A 159 5.25 -13.50 8.07
CA ASN A 159 5.72 -14.88 7.95
C ASN A 159 6.86 -15.05 6.92
N ILE A 160 6.99 -14.15 5.95
CA ILE A 160 8.10 -14.22 4.99
C ILE A 160 9.44 -13.97 5.69
N TYR A 161 9.47 -13.11 6.72
CA TYR A 161 10.68 -12.84 7.50
C TYR A 161 10.94 -13.87 8.60
N HIS A 162 9.90 -14.52 9.14
CA HIS A 162 10.06 -15.57 10.16
C HIS A 162 10.62 -16.89 9.61
N CYS A 163 10.48 -17.17 8.31
CA CYS A 163 11.07 -18.38 7.70
C CYS A 163 12.62 -18.34 7.66
N ASN A 164 13.24 -17.18 7.83
CA ASN A 164 14.70 -17.01 7.81
C ASN A 164 15.38 -17.09 9.18
N THR A 165 14.63 -17.24 10.28
CA THR A 165 15.19 -17.27 11.64
C THR A 165 15.11 -18.65 12.33
N ALA A 166 14.48 -19.65 11.69
CA ALA A 166 14.38 -21.01 12.24
C ALA A 166 15.64 -21.88 12.01
N HIS A 167 16.74 -21.29 11.52
CA HIS A 167 18.04 -21.94 11.38
C HIS A 167 19.16 -21.09 11.98
N GLN A 168 19.16 -20.94 13.30
CA GLN A 168 20.38 -20.72 14.11
C GLN A 168 20.27 -21.52 15.41
#